data_AF-A0A132TJR9-F1
#
_entry.id   AF-A0A132TJR9-F1
#
_cell.length_a   1.000
_cell.length_b   1.000
_cell.length_c   1.000
_cell.angle_alpha   90.00
_cell.angle_beta   90.00
_cell.angle_gamma   90.00
#
_symmetry.space_group_name_H-M   'P 1'
#
loop_
_entity.id
_entity.type
_entity.pdbx_description
1 polymer ?
#
loop_
_entity_poly.entity_id
_entity_poly.type
_entity_poly.pdbx_seq_one_letter_code
_entity_poly.pdbx_strand_id
1 'polypeptide(L)' 'MQAKNQYPQPIEYYVVTTCCRNFVWSALDYDSLLLSLHFRGYTPTFIMPYEEYLAEMELADEYLKREEERELKEPA' A
#
# COMPACT_ATOMS: atom_id res chain seq x y z
N MET A 1 -29.02 11.63 -10.39
CA MET A 1 -28.61 12.16 -9.07
C MET A 1 -27.92 11.01 -8.33
N GLN A 2 -26.60 11.05 -8.16
CA GLN A 2 -25.91 10.03 -7.36
C GLN A 2 -26.25 10.27 -5.89
N ALA A 3 -26.81 9.27 -5.22
CA ALA A 3 -27.01 9.30 -3.78
C ALA A 3 -25.63 9.47 -3.11
N LYS A 4 -25.47 10.52 -2.31
CA LYS A 4 -24.26 10.70 -1.51
C LYS A 4 -24.25 9.57 -0.48
N ASN A 5 -23.28 8.67 -0.56
CA ASN A 5 -23.12 7.59 0.41
C ASN A 5 -23.05 8.21 1.82
N GLN A 6 -24.04 7.88 2.65
CA GLN A 6 -24.20 8.39 4.02
C GLN A 6 -23.09 7.85 4.97
N TYR A 7 -22.36 6.81 4.55
CA TYR A 7 -21.38 6.11 5.37
C TYR A 7 -19.94 6.43 4.96
N PRO A 8 -19.02 6.54 5.93
CA PRO A 8 -17.60 6.66 5.64
C PRO A 8 -17.14 5.47 4.80
N GLN A 9 -16.42 5.75 3.72
CA GLN A 9 -15.85 4.71 2.88
C GLN A 9 -14.61 4.13 3.59
N PRO A 10 -14.42 2.81 3.58
CA PRO A 10 -13.20 2.20 4.08
C PRO A 10 -11.97 2.67 3.29
N ILE A 11 -10.85 2.83 3.99
CA ILE A 11 -9.52 3.03 3.44
C ILE A 11 -8.86 1.67 3.28
N GLU A 12 -8.22 1.45 2.14
CA GLU A 12 -7.40 0.26 1.90
C GLU A 12 -5.97 0.49 2.39
N TYR A 13 -5.40 -0.50 3.06
CA TYR A 13 -4.04 -0.46 3.60
C TYR A 13 -3.24 -1.66 3.10
N TYR A 14 -2.04 -1.41 2.61
CA TYR A 14 -1.02 -2.44 2.43
C TYR A 14 -0.40 -2.77 3.79
N VAL A 15 -0.39 -4.05 4.15
CA VAL A 15 0.12 -4.54 5.44
C VAL A 15 1.18 -5.60 5.20
N VAL A 16 2.34 -5.42 5.83
CA VAL A 16 3.39 -6.44 5.97
C VAL A 16 3.40 -6.88 7.42
N THR A 17 3.48 -8.19 7.63
CA THR A 17 3.46 -8.79 8.97
C THR A 17 4.78 -9.47 9.31
N THR A 18 5.04 -9.67 10.60
CA THR A 18 6.23 -10.38 11.11
C THR A 18 6.35 -11.82 10.60
N CYS A 19 5.23 -12.45 10.22
CA CYS A 19 5.20 -13.79 9.62
C CYS A 19 5.37 -13.78 8.10
N CYS A 20 5.90 -12.68 7.55
CA CYS A 20 6.18 -12.48 6.12
C CYS A 20 4.95 -12.59 5.21
N ARG A 21 3.74 -12.32 5.74
CA ARG A 21 2.53 -12.19 4.93
C ARG A 21 2.31 -10.72 4.57
N ASN A 22 2.04 -10.51 3.29
CA ASN A 22 1.70 -9.21 2.71
C ASN A 22 0.29 -9.28 2.15
N PHE A 23 -0.55 -8.30 2.48
CA PHE A 23 -1.93 -8.25 1.98
C PHE A 23 -2.48 -6.83 2.02
N VAL A 24 -3.56 -6.61 1.26
CA VAL A 24 -4.37 -5.40 1.35
C VAL A 24 -5.52 -5.64 2.32
N TRP A 25 -5.79 -4.68 3.19
CA TRP A 25 -6.86 -4.75 4.18
C TRP A 25 -7.67 -3.47 4.21
N SER A 26 -9.00 -3.57 4.18
CA SER A 26 -9.90 -2.42 4.28
C SER A 26 -10.29 -2.15 5.73
N ALA A 27 -10.16 -0.90 6.18
CA ALA A 27 -10.59 -0.45 7.51
C ALA A 27 -11.11 0.99 7.43
N LEU A 28 -11.97 1.41 8.37
CA LEU A 28 -12.49 2.78 8.39
C LEU A 28 -11.42 3.81 8.75
N ASP A 29 -10.47 3.39 9.59
CA ASP A 29 -9.35 4.17 10.08
C ASP A 29 -8.24 3.22 10.55
N TYR A 30 -7.11 3.82 10.93
CA TYR A 30 -5.92 3.10 11.36
C TYR A 30 -6.15 2.31 12.65
N ASP A 31 -6.93 2.84 13.60
CA ASP A 31 -7.22 2.16 14.86
C ASP A 31 -8.04 0.88 14.62
N SER A 32 -9.08 0.97 13.79
CA SER A 32 -9.92 -0.17 13.39
C SER A 32 -9.10 -1.26 12.68
N LEU A 33 -8.10 -0.86 11.88
CA LEU A 33 -7.16 -1.79 11.27
C LEU A 33 -6.33 -2.51 12.34
N LEU A 34 -5.70 -1.78 13.26
CA LEU A 34 -4.87 -2.38 14.32
C LEU A 34 -5.66 -3.35 15.20
N LEU A 35 -6.88 -2.99 15.59
CA LEU A 35 -7.76 -3.91 16.33
C LEU A 35 -8.06 -5.18 15.53
N SER A 36 -8.37 -5.04 14.24
CA SER A 36 -8.66 -6.18 13.36
C SER A 36 -7.46 -7.11 13.19
N LEU A 37 -6.26 -6.54 13.04
CA LEU A 37 -5.00 -7.30 12.94
C LEU A 37 -4.70 -8.03 14.25
N HIS A 38 -4.82 -7.35 15.38
CA HIS A 38 -4.62 -7.93 16.71
C HIS A 38 -5.59 -9.10 16.95
N PHE A 39 -6.88 -8.93 16.68
CA PHE A 39 -7.88 -9.99 16.84
C PHE A 39 -7.58 -11.22 15.99
N ARG A 40 -6.94 -11.03 14.82
CA ARG A 40 -6.53 -12.10 13.91
C ARG A 40 -5.16 -12.69 14.23
N GLY A 41 -4.47 -12.18 15.25
CA GLY A 41 -3.13 -12.62 15.63
C GLY A 41 -2.02 -12.16 14.68
N TYR A 42 -2.27 -11.13 13.86
CA TYR A 42 -1.25 -10.54 13.00
C TYR A 42 -0.50 -9.43 13.74
N THR A 43 0.83 -9.48 13.68
CA THR A 43 1.70 -8.38 14.14
C THR A 43 2.23 -7.66 12.90
N PRO A 44 1.77 -6.43 12.61
CA PRO A 44 2.27 -5.66 11.48
C PRO A 44 3.69 -5.16 11.73
N THR A 45 4.54 -5.19 10.71
CA THR A 45 5.86 -4.54 10.68
C THR A 45 5.87 -3.29 9.80
N PHE A 46 4.94 -3.21 8.85
CA PHE A 46 4.75 -2.06 7.98
C PHE A 46 3.26 -1.94 7.63
N ILE A 47 2.74 -0.72 7.63
CA ILE A 47 1.39 -0.38 7.22
C ILE A 47 1.45 0.94 6.45
N MET A 48 0.79 0.98 5.30
CA MET A 48 0.64 2.20 4.50
C MET A 48 -0.71 2.18 3.78
N PRO A 49 -1.39 3.32 3.58
CA PRO A 49 -2.53 3.39 2.68
C PRO A 49 -2.18 2.81 1.30
N TYR A 50 -3.07 2.01 0.72
CA TYR A 50 -2.77 1.28 -0.50
C TYR A 50 -2.54 2.22 -1.70
N GLU A 51 -3.25 3.35 -1.75
CA GLU A 51 -3.01 4.39 -2.76
C GLU A 51 -1.60 4.98 -2.67
N GLU A 52 -1.12 5.25 -1.44
CA GLU A 52 0.25 5.74 -1.22
C GLU A 52 1.29 4.69 -1.63
N TYR A 53 1.05 3.42 -1.29
CA TYR A 53 1.91 2.31 -1.69
C TYR A 53 2.00 2.16 -3.22
N LEU A 54 0.88 2.27 -3.93
CA LEU A 54 0.85 2.22 -5.40
C LEU A 54 1.63 3.39 -6.01
N ALA A 55 1.49 4.60 -5.46
CA ALA A 55 2.23 5.76 -5.92
C ALA A 55 3.75 5.59 -5.71
N GLU A 56 4.18 5.03 -4.57
CA GLU A 56 5.59 4.73 -4.33
C GLU A 56 6.12 3.65 -5.28
N MET A 57 5.34 2.61 -5.57
CA MET A 57 5.71 1.58 -6.54
C MET A 57 5.87 2.14 -7.96
N GLU A 58 4.93 2.96 -8.42
CA GLU A 58 4.99 3.59 -9.73
C GLU A 58 6.22 4.49 -9.87
N LEU A 59 6.50 5.28 -8.82
CA LEU A 59 7.68 6.14 -8.78
C LEU A 59 8.98 5.31 -8.86
N ALA A 60 9.07 4.22 -8.11
CA ALA A 60 10.22 3.31 -8.15
C ALA A 60 10.42 2.67 -9.54
N ASP A 61 9.33 2.24 -10.17
CA ASP A 61 9.35 1.71 -11.54
C ASP A 61 9.81 2.76 -12.56
N GLU A 62 9.39 4.02 -12.41
CA GLU A 62 9.86 5.12 -13.26
C GLU A 62 11.35 5.40 -13.09
N TYR A 63 11.86 5.37 -11.86
CA TYR A 63 13.30 5.53 -11.59
C TYR A 63 14.12 4.42 -12.25
N LEU A 64 13.68 3.16 -12.09
CA LEU A 64 14.37 2.02 -12.69
C LEU A 64 14.43 2.13 -14.22
N LYS A 65 13.29 2.44 -14.87
CA LYS A 65 13.25 2.64 -16.33
C LYS A 65 14.19 3.76 -16.79
N ARG A 66 14.28 4.84 -16.03
CA ARG A 66 15.18 5.96 -16.35
C ARG A 66 16.65 5.56 -16.23
N GLU A 67 17.00 4.73 -15.26
CA GLU A 67 18.36 4.20 -15.10
C GLU A 67 18.72 3.26 -16.25
N GLU A 68 17.84 2.31 -16.58
CA GLU A 68 18.01 1.41 -17.73
C GLU A 68 18.20 2.18 -19.06
N GLU A 69 17.43 3.26 -19.27
CA GLU A 69 17.58 4.12 -20.44
C GLU A 69 18.92 4.87 -20.49
N ARG A 70 19.48 5.24 -19.32
CA ARG A 70 20.78 5.91 -19.23
C ARG A 70 21.91 4.94 -19.56
N GLU A 71 21.86 3.73 -19.00
CA GLU A 71 22.85 2.68 -19.29
C GLU A 71 22.85 2.30 -20.77
N LEU A 72 21.67 2.24 -21.41
CA LEU A 72 21.57 1.92 -22.84
C LEU A 72 22.13 3.04 -23.75
N LYS A 73 22.09 4.30 -23.30
CA LYS A 73 22.58 5.47 -24.07
C LYS A 73 24.07 5.73 -23.88
N GLU A 74 24.72 5.09 -22.92
CA GLU A 74 26.17 5.08 -22.75
C GLU A 74 26.75 3.73 -23.24
N PRO A 75 26.75 3.43 -24.55
CA PRO A 75 27.56 2.31 -25.02
C PRO A 75 29.05 2.67 -24.85
N ALA A 76 29.80 1.75 -24.24
CA ALA A 76 31.25 1.83 -24.03
C ALA A 76 32.07 2.08 -25.31
#